data_AF-A0A820FCG1-F1
#
_entry.id   AF-A0A820FCG1-F1
#
_cell.length_a   1.000
_cell.length_b   1.000
_cell.length_c   1.000
_cell.angle_alpha   90.00
_cell.angle_beta   90.00
_cell.angle_gamma   90.00
#
_symmetry.space_group_name_H-M   'P 1'
#
loop_
_entity.id
_entity.type
_entity.pdbx_description
1 polymer ?
#
loop_
_entity_poly.entity_id
_entity_poly.type
_entity_poly.pdbx_seq_one_letter_code
_entity_poly.pdbx_strand_id
1 'polypeptide(L)' 'MAKQSSSGKLIIDYPWTKTKEENADLYRVDEDIGLPEDRIRQSFERYGPN' A
#
# COMPACT_ATOMS: atom_id res chain seq x y z
N MET A 1 -17.28 19.27 -23.71
CA MET A 1 -16.19 18.33 -23.33
C MET A 1 -16.31 18.08 -21.83
N ALA A 2 -16.88 16.96 -21.42
CA ALA A 2 -17.00 16.59 -20.01
C ALA A 2 -15.66 16.02 -19.53
N LYS A 3 -15.03 16.66 -18.54
CA LYS A 3 -13.86 16.11 -17.84
C LYS A 3 -14.36 14.87 -17.08
N GLN A 4 -13.86 13.70 -17.44
CA GLN A 4 -14.02 12.49 -16.63
C GLN A 4 -13.29 12.75 -15.31
N SER A 5 -14.03 13.11 -14.28
CA SER A 5 -13.55 13.01 -12.90
C SER A 5 -13.33 11.53 -12.63
N SER A 6 -12.07 11.07 -12.65
CA SER A 6 -11.74 9.76 -12.11
C SER A 6 -11.91 9.85 -10.60
N SER A 7 -13.11 9.56 -10.11
CA SER A 7 -13.32 9.23 -8.72
C SER A 7 -12.62 7.89 -8.48
N GLY A 8 -11.30 7.93 -8.27
CA GLY A 8 -10.53 6.78 -7.85
C GLY A 8 -11.17 6.24 -6.59
N LYS A 9 -11.74 5.03 -6.67
CA LYS A 9 -12.21 4.33 -5.47
C LYS A 9 -11.03 4.29 -4.49
N LEU A 10 -11.20 4.89 -3.32
CA LEU A 10 -10.30 4.66 -2.21
C LEU A 10 -10.50 3.19 -1.82
N ILE A 11 -9.60 2.32 -2.25
CA ILE A 11 -9.59 0.92 -1.81
C ILE A 11 -9.08 0.96 -0.38
N ILE A 12 -10.00 0.93 0.58
CA ILE A 12 -9.67 0.68 1.99
C ILE A 12 -9.52 -0.83 2.09
N ASP A 13 -8.29 -1.30 1.93
CA ASP A 13 -7.96 -2.71 2.07
C ASP A 13 -7.95 -3.05 3.56
N TYR A 14 -8.96 -3.80 4.01
CA TYR A 14 -9.06 -4.19 5.41
C TYR A 14 -8.23 -5.47 5.63
N PRO A 15 -7.06 -5.39 6.27
CA PRO A 15 -6.11 -6.50 6.34
C PRO A 15 -6.64 -7.72 7.12
N TRP A 16 -7.71 -7.56 7.91
CA TRP A 16 -8.31 -8.66 8.68
C TRP A 16 -9.21 -9.60 7.86
N THR A 17 -9.48 -9.28 6.58
CA THR A 17 -10.22 -10.17 5.69
C THR A 17 -9.30 -11.05 4.83
N LYS A 18 -7.98 -10.93 5.02
CA LYS A 18 -6.94 -11.58 4.23
C LYS A 18 -6.04 -12.44 5.10
N THR A 19 -5.46 -13.49 4.53
CA THR A 19 -4.43 -14.27 5.22
C THR A 19 -3.16 -13.44 5.39
N LYS A 20 -2.26 -13.92 6.24
CA LYS A 20 -0.98 -13.25 6.48
C LYS A 20 -0.17 -13.16 5.19
N GLU A 21 -0.16 -14.24 4.41
CA GLU A 21 0.54 -14.37 3.13
C GLU A 21 -0.04 -13.42 2.08
N GLU A 22 -1.37 -13.31 1.99
CA GLU A 22 -2.04 -12.37 1.07
C GLU A 22 -1.70 -10.91 1.39
N ASN A 23 -1.54 -10.56 2.67
CA ASN A 23 -1.10 -9.23 3.09
C ASN A 23 0.39 -9.00 2.77
N ALA A 24 1.26 -10.00 3.02
CA ALA A 24 2.68 -9.91 2.69
C ALA A 24 2.89 -9.68 1.19
N ASP A 25 2.18 -10.41 0.33
CA ASP A 25 2.21 -10.26 -1.12
C ASP A 25 1.69 -8.89 -1.58
N LEU A 26 0.57 -8.43 -1.00
CA LEU A 26 -0.04 -7.14 -1.34
C LEU A 26 0.91 -5.98 -1.05
N TYR A 27 1.50 -5.97 0.14
CA TYR A 27 2.39 -4.89 0.57
C TYR A 27 3.83 -5.09 0.08
N ARG A 28 4.15 -6.26 -0.49
CA ARG A 28 5.50 -6.69 -0.89
C ARG A 28 6.47 -6.58 0.29
N VAL A 29 6.06 -7.15 1.41
CA VAL A 29 6.81 -7.19 2.66
C VAL A 29 7.40 -8.58 2.79
N ASP A 30 8.70 -8.66 3.05
CA ASP A 30 9.31 -9.91 3.50
C ASP A 30 8.97 -10.12 4.98
N GLU A 31 8.48 -11.29 5.36
CA GLU A 31 8.03 -11.51 6.74
C GLU A 31 9.17 -11.53 7.76
N ASP A 32 10.38 -11.90 7.34
CA ASP A 32 11.54 -12.03 8.23
C ASP A 32 12.39 -10.76 8.24
N ILE A 33 12.40 -10.02 7.13
CA ILE A 33 13.27 -8.86 6.91
C ILE A 33 12.49 -7.53 6.96
N GLY A 34 11.17 -7.57 6.73
CA GLY A 34 10.31 -6.41 6.67
C GLY A 34 10.34 -5.69 5.31
N LEU A 35 10.20 -4.36 5.32
CA LEU A 35 10.27 -3.54 4.11
C LEU A 35 11.72 -3.17 3.80
N PRO A 36 12.16 -3.26 2.53
CA PRO A 36 13.47 -2.74 2.14
C PRO A 36 13.53 -1.21 2.28
N GLU A 37 14.69 -0.67 2.64
CA GLU A 37 14.87 0.76 2.94
C GLU A 37 14.37 1.69 1.82
N ASP A 38 14.60 1.32 0.55
CA ASP A 38 14.14 2.13 -0.59
C ASP A 38 12.60 2.22 -0.65
N ARG A 39 11.89 1.18 -0.21
CA ARG A 39 10.42 1.20 -0.12
C ARG A 39 9.93 2.03 1.05
N ILE A 40 10.68 2.05 2.16
CA ILE A 40 10.40 2.93 3.30
C ILE A 40 10.54 4.38 2.86
N ARG A 41 11.65 4.75 2.20
CA ARG A 41 11.89 6.10 1.68
C ARG A 41 10.80 6.52 0.69
N GLN A 42 10.47 5.66 -0.27
CA GLN A 42 9.40 5.93 -1.24
C GLN A 42 8.03 6.14 -0.56
N SER A 43 7.73 5.37 0.49
CA SER A 43 6.47 5.51 1.23
C SER A 43 6.44 6.82 2.01
N PHE A 44 7.53 7.19 2.67
CA PHE A 44 7.64 8.43 3.43
C PHE A 44 7.53 9.67 2.52
N GLU A 45 8.17 9.65 1.34
CA GLU A 45 8.06 10.74 0.36
C GLU A 45 6.64 10.86 -0.21
N ARG A 46 5.97 9.73 -0.43
CA ARG A 46 4.63 9.70 -1.04
C ARG A 46 3.52 10.09 -0.08
N TYR A 47 3.59 9.62 1.16
CA TYR A 47 2.50 9.74 2.14
C TYR A 47 2.81 10.72 3.26
N GLY A 48 4.07 11.13 3.43
CA GLY A 48 4.51 11.98 4.52
C GLY A 48 4.82 11.19 5.80
N PRO A 49 5.22 11.89 6.87
CA PRO A 49 5.28 11.30 8.20
C PRO A 49 3.89 10.80 8.61
N ASN A 50 3.87 9.66 9.30
CA ASN A 50 2.64 9.06 9.84
C ASN A 50 2.06 9.89 10.97
#